data_AF-A0A7J8ZYE0-F1
#
_entry.id   AF-A0A7J8ZYE0-F1
#
_cell.length_a   1.000
_cell.length_b   1.000
_cell.length_c   1.000
_cell.angle_alpha   90.00
_cell.angle_beta   90.00
_cell.angle_gamma   90.00
#
_symmetry.space_group_name_H-M   'P 1'
#
loop_
_entity.id
_entity.type
_entity.pdbx_description
1 polymer ?
#
loop_
_entity_poly.entity_id
_entity_poly.type
_entity_poly.pdbx_seq_one_letter_code
_entity_poly.pdbx_strand_id
1 'polypeptide(L)'
;MVKNCSCNSCSRVTRFPRYNDPLKLVETRKGRCGEWANCFTLYCRAFGYESRLVLDFTDHAWTECYSEALGRWMHLDPCEAIYDRPLLYEKGWGKKLNYVIAIAKDGVYDVTKRYTRKWNEVLSRRTITTESSVVSVLTSITKECRRKCTSQGLSILEEHDNIEREALERDLHSTDDAPISLPGRQIGDKQRRIARSEFGTDFLSSSSCTVRICCDEHVTKIYNAFSSILHKFVEDSLTASKGVEVLKILRATVVDLKKLPYKKRRASLKPNSIVGTSLVHQLLPSFKELLNALTLKSELDSNGILSVCLAGNPVQTALALPVALHALDELISDLSKCDNFSKGSLSFPLLRLNRICSGAVLASGEELPFGIATAAFDGTRMSKWEEPNGAKGCWIMYKLSANVQELVAYELMSANDAPERDPMDW
;
A
#
# COMPACT_ATOMS: atom_id res chain seq x y z
N MET A 1 11.80 8.90 -26.77
CA MET A 1 11.90 10.36 -27.07
C MET A 1 12.73 11.03 -25.98
N VAL A 2 13.59 12.01 -26.30
CA VAL A 2 14.34 12.78 -25.29
C VAL A 2 14.01 14.25 -25.47
N LYS A 3 13.56 14.92 -24.39
CA LYS A 3 13.40 16.39 -24.38
C LYS A 3 14.67 17.04 -23.86
N ASN A 4 15.04 18.19 -24.42
CA ASN A 4 16.15 19.00 -23.94
C ASN A 4 15.57 20.24 -23.24
N CYS A 5 16.04 20.53 -22.03
CA CYS A 5 15.68 21.73 -21.28
C CYS A 5 16.95 22.58 -21.12
N SER A 6 16.95 23.79 -21.65
CA SER A 6 18.03 24.77 -21.45
C SER A 6 17.83 25.51 -20.13
N CYS A 7 18.87 25.59 -19.31
CA CYS A 7 18.84 26.43 -18.12
C CYS A 7 19.09 27.90 -18.51
N ASN A 8 18.18 28.80 -18.15
CA ASN A 8 18.32 30.23 -18.45
C ASN A 8 19.43 30.91 -17.65
N SER A 9 19.92 30.30 -16.56
CA SER A 9 20.96 30.88 -15.70
C SER A 9 22.37 30.47 -16.11
N CYS A 10 22.57 29.25 -16.63
CA CYS A 10 23.90 28.72 -16.93
C CYS A 10 24.05 28.15 -18.36
N SER A 11 23.03 28.27 -19.19
CA SER A 11 22.97 27.79 -20.58
C SER A 11 23.23 26.28 -20.77
N ARG A 12 23.36 25.51 -19.69
CA ARG A 12 23.51 24.04 -19.77
C ARG A 12 22.20 23.41 -20.23
N VAL A 13 22.35 22.39 -21.08
CA VAL A 13 21.22 21.59 -21.57
C VAL A 13 21.09 20.34 -20.70
N THR A 14 19.96 20.19 -20.02
CA THR A 14 19.60 18.97 -19.32
C THR A 14 18.70 18.11 -20.19
N ARG A 15 19.03 16.82 -20.31
CA ARG A 15 18.22 15.84 -21.05
C ARG A 15 17.16 15.25 -20.13
N PHE A 16 15.95 15.13 -20.66
CA PHE A 16 14.81 14.47 -20.03
C PHE A 16 14.29 13.35 -20.96
N PRO A 17 14.89 12.15 -20.89
CA PRO A 17 14.39 10.98 -21.60
C PRO A 17 13.00 10.59 -21.10
N ARG A 18 12.08 10.30 -22.03
CA ARG A 18 10.77 9.68 -21.75
C ARG A 18 10.96 8.17 -21.82
N TYR A 19 11.12 7.52 -20.67
CA TYR A 19 11.32 6.08 -20.58
C TYR A 19 9.98 5.35 -20.54
N ASN A 20 9.88 4.25 -21.29
CA ASN A 20 8.73 3.34 -21.25
C ASN A 20 9.03 2.05 -20.47
N ASP A 21 10.30 1.75 -20.21
CA ASP A 21 10.70 0.62 -19.36
C ASP A 21 10.38 0.96 -17.89
N PRO A 22 9.42 0.28 -17.26
CA PRO A 22 9.03 0.60 -15.89
C PRO A 22 10.13 0.30 -14.87
N LEU A 23 11.08 -0.61 -15.16
CA LEU A 23 12.23 -0.83 -14.27
C LEU A 23 13.15 0.39 -14.25
N LYS A 24 13.31 1.07 -15.39
CA LYS A 24 14.04 2.34 -15.43
C LYS A 24 13.31 3.45 -14.66
N LEU A 25 11.97 3.43 -14.64
CA LEU A 25 11.18 4.41 -13.90
C LEU A 25 11.30 4.25 -12.38
N VAL A 26 11.47 3.03 -11.88
CA VAL A 26 11.76 2.76 -10.45
C VAL A 26 13.09 3.38 -10.01
N GLU A 27 14.08 3.43 -10.92
CA GLU A 27 15.37 4.07 -10.69
C GLU A 27 15.27 5.60 -10.79
N THR A 28 14.66 6.13 -11.86
CA THR A 28 14.67 7.58 -12.13
C THR A 28 13.71 8.36 -11.24
N ARG A 29 12.62 7.72 -10.76
CA ARG A 29 11.60 8.27 -9.86
C ARG A 29 11.06 9.64 -10.28
N LYS A 30 10.98 9.88 -11.59
CA LYS A 30 10.48 11.14 -12.18
C LYS A 30 9.85 10.90 -13.54
N GLY A 31 8.83 11.70 -13.87
CA GLY A 31 8.06 11.50 -15.08
C GLY A 31 6.83 12.42 -15.18
N ARG A 32 5.97 12.17 -16.17
CA ARG A 32 4.62 12.73 -16.28
C ARG A 32 3.59 11.61 -16.18
N CYS A 33 2.30 11.90 -16.38
CA CYS A 33 1.20 10.93 -16.28
C CYS A 33 1.49 9.56 -16.89
N GLY A 34 2.03 9.50 -18.11
CA GLY A 34 2.43 8.23 -18.74
C GLY A 34 3.45 7.42 -17.93
N GLU A 35 4.54 8.04 -17.46
CA GLU A 35 5.53 7.37 -16.62
C GLU A 35 4.99 7.00 -15.23
N TRP A 36 4.21 7.88 -14.61
CA TRP A 36 3.60 7.64 -13.31
C TRP A 36 2.61 6.47 -13.38
N ALA A 37 1.69 6.46 -14.34
CA ALA A 37 0.73 5.38 -14.55
C ALA A 37 1.44 4.06 -14.90
N ASN A 38 2.46 4.08 -15.75
CA ASN A 38 3.23 2.89 -16.11
C ASN A 38 3.95 2.28 -14.89
N CYS A 39 4.69 3.11 -14.14
CA CYS A 39 5.41 2.67 -12.94
C CYS A 39 4.46 2.20 -11.84
N PHE A 40 3.35 2.92 -11.61
CA PHE A 40 2.34 2.54 -10.63
C PHE A 40 1.63 1.24 -10.99
N THR A 41 1.27 1.05 -12.27
CA THR A 41 0.69 -0.23 -12.75
C THR A 41 1.66 -1.39 -12.53
N LEU A 42 2.98 -1.18 -12.73
CA LEU A 42 4.00 -2.18 -12.39
C LEU A 42 3.93 -2.54 -10.89
N TYR A 43 3.85 -1.55 -10.00
CA TYR A 43 3.72 -1.81 -8.56
C TYR A 43 2.45 -2.60 -8.24
N CYS A 44 1.29 -2.20 -8.75
CA CYS A 44 0.03 -2.91 -8.53
C CYS A 44 0.13 -4.39 -8.96
N ARG A 45 0.67 -4.65 -10.16
CA ARG A 45 0.92 -6.00 -10.66
C ARG A 45 1.94 -6.76 -9.80
N ALA A 46 3.00 -6.11 -9.37
CA ALA A 46 4.05 -6.70 -8.54
C ALA A 46 3.51 -7.13 -7.17
N PHE A 47 2.58 -6.37 -6.59
CA PHE A 47 1.88 -6.71 -5.35
C PHE A 47 0.75 -7.74 -5.51
N GLY A 48 0.45 -8.16 -6.74
CA GLY A 48 -0.52 -9.21 -7.02
C GLY A 48 -1.94 -8.70 -7.28
N TYR A 49 -2.14 -7.39 -7.38
CA TYR A 49 -3.42 -6.84 -7.80
C TYR A 49 -3.68 -7.17 -9.28
N GLU A 50 -4.95 -7.44 -9.59
CA GLU A 50 -5.42 -7.38 -10.97
C GLU A 50 -5.43 -5.92 -11.37
N SER A 51 -4.73 -5.59 -12.46
CA SER A 51 -4.49 -4.18 -12.81
C SER A 51 -4.54 -3.97 -14.30
N ARG A 52 -5.11 -2.83 -14.69
CA ARG A 52 -5.14 -2.33 -16.06
C ARG A 52 -4.37 -1.02 -16.15
N LEU A 53 -3.59 -0.85 -17.20
CA LEU A 53 -3.12 0.47 -17.61
C LEU A 53 -4.21 1.09 -18.48
N VAL A 54 -4.74 2.25 -18.07
CA VAL A 54 -5.80 2.94 -18.80
C VAL A 54 -5.22 4.08 -19.61
N LEU A 55 -5.58 4.12 -20.90
CA LEU A 55 -5.18 5.14 -21.85
C LEU A 55 -6.39 5.98 -22.22
N ASP A 56 -6.33 7.26 -21.89
CA ASP A 56 -7.24 8.28 -22.39
C ASP A 56 -6.62 8.95 -23.61
N PHE A 57 -7.30 8.84 -24.75
CA PHE A 57 -6.80 9.33 -26.03
C PHE A 57 -6.75 10.87 -26.08
N THR A 58 -7.24 11.56 -25.04
CA THR A 58 -7.06 12.98 -24.80
C THR A 58 -5.81 13.31 -23.94
N ASP A 59 -4.72 12.55 -24.14
CA ASP A 59 -3.38 12.77 -23.56
C ASP A 59 -3.32 12.64 -22.02
N HIS A 60 -3.91 11.56 -21.49
CA HIS A 60 -3.75 11.17 -20.08
C HIS A 60 -3.70 9.65 -19.91
N ALA A 61 -3.18 9.19 -18.77
CA ALA A 61 -3.09 7.78 -18.44
C ALA A 61 -3.13 7.58 -16.93
N TRP A 62 -3.73 6.47 -16.50
CA TRP A 62 -3.87 6.10 -15.10
C TRP A 62 -3.99 4.56 -14.98
N THR A 63 -4.33 4.08 -13.79
CA THR A 63 -4.41 2.64 -13.49
C THR A 63 -5.82 2.29 -13.01
N GLU A 64 -6.33 1.12 -13.37
CA GLU A 64 -7.46 0.51 -12.65
C GLU A 64 -6.95 -0.72 -11.89
N CYS A 65 -7.49 -0.98 -10.70
CA CYS A 65 -7.30 -2.24 -9.99
C CYS A 65 -8.63 -2.86 -9.59
N TYR A 66 -8.75 -4.18 -9.73
CA TYR A 66 -9.94 -4.89 -9.27
C TYR A 66 -9.95 -4.95 -7.74
N SER A 67 -11.07 -4.57 -7.14
CA SER A 67 -11.31 -4.68 -5.71
C SER A 67 -12.20 -5.88 -5.42
N GLU A 68 -11.63 -6.91 -4.82
CA GLU A 68 -12.39 -8.08 -4.35
C GLU A 68 -13.46 -7.67 -3.32
N ALA A 69 -13.14 -6.69 -2.47
CA ALA A 69 -14.06 -6.20 -1.44
C ALA A 69 -15.27 -5.44 -2.02
N LEU A 70 -15.11 -4.78 -3.17
CA LEU A 70 -16.20 -4.07 -3.85
C LEU A 70 -16.80 -4.86 -5.02
N GLY A 71 -16.18 -5.98 -5.42
CA GLY A 71 -16.55 -6.74 -6.60
C GLY A 71 -16.48 -5.95 -7.91
N ARG A 72 -15.58 -4.96 -8.02
CA ARG A 72 -15.46 -4.11 -9.22
C ARG A 72 -14.10 -3.48 -9.41
N TRP A 73 -13.85 -3.00 -10.64
CA TRP A 73 -12.69 -2.18 -10.97
C TRP A 73 -12.78 -0.79 -10.32
N MET A 74 -11.69 -0.40 -9.66
CA MET A 74 -11.49 0.91 -9.05
C MET A 74 -10.51 1.72 -9.88
N HIS A 75 -10.86 2.98 -10.14
CA HIS A 75 -10.00 3.97 -10.76
C HIS A 75 -8.88 4.40 -9.79
N LEU A 76 -7.64 4.50 -10.27
CA LEU A 76 -6.47 4.97 -9.49
C LEU A 76 -5.62 5.91 -10.35
N ASP A 77 -5.55 7.18 -9.97
CA ASP A 77 -4.68 8.17 -10.61
C ASP A 77 -3.47 8.50 -9.72
N PRO A 78 -2.29 7.89 -9.98
CA PRO A 78 -1.09 8.14 -9.18
C PRO A 78 -0.51 9.54 -9.38
N CYS A 79 -0.90 10.24 -10.46
CA CYS A 79 -0.47 11.62 -10.68
C CYS A 79 -1.22 12.61 -9.82
N GLU A 80 -2.40 12.27 -9.33
CA GLU A 80 -3.23 13.18 -8.52
C GLU A 80 -3.48 12.64 -7.12
N ALA A 81 -2.94 11.46 -6.78
CA ALA A 81 -3.18 10.74 -5.53
C ALA A 81 -4.68 10.49 -5.25
N ILE A 82 -5.46 10.27 -6.32
CA ILE A 82 -6.90 10.06 -6.25
C ILE A 82 -7.23 8.59 -6.53
N TYR A 83 -8.12 8.02 -5.73
CA TYR A 83 -8.69 6.70 -5.95
C TYR A 83 -10.22 6.78 -6.04
N ASP A 84 -10.80 5.92 -6.87
CA ASP A 84 -12.24 5.68 -7.03
C ASP A 84 -13.10 6.93 -7.31
N ARG A 85 -12.55 7.87 -8.08
CA ARG A 85 -13.24 9.07 -8.59
C ARG A 85 -13.18 9.14 -10.12
N PRO A 86 -13.86 8.25 -10.85
CA PRO A 86 -13.74 8.18 -12.31
C PRO A 86 -14.25 9.45 -13.02
N LEU A 87 -15.18 10.21 -12.44
CA LEU A 87 -15.65 11.47 -13.03
C LEU A 87 -14.71 12.67 -12.84
N LEU A 88 -13.51 12.46 -12.25
CA LEU A 88 -12.49 13.49 -12.09
C LEU A 88 -12.19 14.22 -13.41
N TYR A 89 -12.09 13.48 -14.50
CA TYR A 89 -11.65 14.03 -15.78
C TYR A 89 -12.75 14.82 -16.48
N GLU A 90 -13.94 14.25 -16.63
CA GLU A 90 -15.05 14.94 -17.31
C GLU A 90 -15.62 16.07 -16.46
N LYS A 91 -15.93 15.82 -15.18
CA LYS A 91 -16.56 16.81 -14.30
C LYS A 91 -15.55 17.73 -13.63
N GLY A 92 -14.46 17.18 -13.08
CA GLY A 92 -13.46 17.97 -12.36
C GLY A 92 -12.60 18.83 -13.29
N TRP A 93 -12.10 18.26 -14.38
CA TRP A 93 -11.19 18.96 -15.29
C TRP A 93 -11.88 19.51 -16.54
N GLY A 94 -13.15 19.18 -16.78
CA GLY A 94 -13.87 19.58 -17.99
C GLY A 94 -13.35 18.90 -19.27
N LYS A 95 -12.66 17.75 -19.15
CA LYS A 95 -12.11 17.05 -20.33
C LYS A 95 -13.23 16.60 -21.26
N LYS A 96 -13.06 16.85 -22.55
CA LYS A 96 -13.93 16.35 -23.62
C LYS A 96 -13.46 14.98 -24.08
N LEU A 97 -13.78 13.94 -23.30
CA LEU A 97 -13.34 12.56 -23.55
C LEU A 97 -13.86 12.00 -24.88
N ASN A 98 -13.12 11.06 -25.46
CA ASN A 98 -13.50 10.30 -26.67
C ASN A 98 -13.34 8.77 -26.47
N TYR A 99 -12.11 8.27 -26.35
CA TYR A 99 -11.79 6.86 -26.15
C TYR A 99 -10.95 6.71 -24.88
N VAL A 100 -11.42 5.87 -23.97
CA VAL A 100 -10.68 5.47 -22.77
C VAL A 100 -10.57 3.95 -22.77
N ILE A 101 -9.37 3.45 -23.06
CA ILE A 101 -9.11 2.03 -23.30
C ILE A 101 -8.22 1.48 -22.18
N ALA A 102 -8.69 0.44 -21.51
CA ALA A 102 -7.95 -0.26 -20.47
C ALA A 102 -7.23 -1.48 -21.06
N ILE A 103 -5.96 -1.67 -20.69
CA ILE A 103 -5.09 -2.75 -21.17
C ILE A 103 -4.65 -3.60 -19.99
N ALA A 104 -4.87 -4.90 -20.04
CA ALA A 104 -4.44 -5.87 -19.03
C ALA A 104 -3.80 -7.13 -19.64
N LYS A 105 -3.39 -8.06 -18.76
CA LYS A 105 -2.80 -9.37 -19.14
C LYS A 105 -3.75 -10.23 -19.97
N ASP A 106 -5.06 -10.04 -19.82
CA ASP A 106 -6.13 -10.91 -20.29
C ASP A 106 -7.01 -10.25 -21.35
N GLY A 107 -6.75 -9.00 -21.73
CA GLY A 107 -7.52 -8.34 -22.77
C GLY A 107 -7.37 -6.83 -22.81
N VAL A 108 -8.19 -6.25 -23.69
CA VAL A 108 -8.34 -4.81 -23.87
C VAL A 108 -9.83 -4.46 -23.79
N TYR A 109 -10.13 -3.42 -23.02
CA TYR A 109 -11.50 -3.10 -22.62
C TYR A 109 -11.81 -1.64 -22.93
N ASP A 110 -12.96 -1.38 -23.54
CA ASP A 110 -13.48 -0.02 -23.63
C ASP A 110 -14.17 0.33 -22.32
N VAL A 111 -13.47 1.13 -21.50
CA VAL A 111 -13.95 1.56 -20.18
C VAL A 111 -14.51 2.99 -20.23
N THR A 112 -14.70 3.56 -21.42
CA THR A 112 -15.10 4.97 -21.59
C THR A 112 -16.34 5.35 -20.78
N LYS A 113 -17.35 4.47 -20.74
CA LYS A 113 -18.59 4.68 -19.99
C LYS A 113 -18.40 4.87 -18.49
N ARG A 114 -17.30 4.35 -17.92
CA ARG A 114 -16.96 4.55 -16.50
C ARG A 114 -16.66 6.02 -16.19
N TYR A 115 -16.08 6.73 -17.16
CA TYR A 115 -15.47 8.05 -17.01
C TYR A 115 -16.36 9.20 -17.53
N THR A 116 -17.59 8.91 -17.98
CA THR A 116 -18.51 9.91 -18.53
C THR A 116 -19.94 9.69 -18.04
N ARG A 117 -20.70 10.78 -17.94
CA ARG A 117 -22.17 10.81 -17.86
C ARG A 117 -22.81 11.41 -19.11
N LYS A 118 -21.98 11.87 -20.05
CA LYS A 118 -22.38 12.57 -21.28
C LYS A 118 -22.10 11.71 -22.50
N TRP A 119 -22.56 10.45 -22.48
CA TRP A 119 -22.23 9.46 -23.50
C TRP A 119 -22.57 9.91 -24.92
N ASN A 120 -23.70 10.59 -25.13
CA ASN A 120 -24.08 11.13 -26.44
C ASN A 120 -23.05 12.14 -26.98
N GLU A 121 -22.48 12.99 -26.12
CA GLU A 121 -21.43 13.93 -26.52
C GLU A 121 -20.09 13.23 -26.77
N VAL A 122 -19.80 12.16 -26.01
CA VAL A 122 -18.60 11.35 -26.22
C VAL A 122 -18.68 10.62 -27.56
N LEU A 123 -19.83 10.02 -27.88
CA LEU A 123 -20.09 9.36 -29.16
C LEU A 123 -19.84 10.31 -30.34
N SER A 124 -20.26 11.57 -30.26
CA SER A 124 -20.03 12.53 -31.35
C SER A 124 -18.54 12.89 -31.55
N ARG A 125 -17.67 12.57 -30.58
CA ARG A 125 -16.21 12.76 -30.64
C ARG A 125 -15.45 11.48 -30.98
N ARG A 126 -16.13 10.33 -31.05
CA ARG A 126 -15.54 9.03 -31.38
C ARG A 126 -15.51 8.82 -32.90
N THR A 127 -14.62 9.55 -33.55
CA THR A 127 -14.56 9.64 -35.02
C THR A 127 -13.38 8.88 -35.65
N ILE A 128 -12.58 8.15 -34.88
CA ILE A 128 -11.42 7.40 -35.41
C ILE A 128 -11.90 6.21 -36.26
N THR A 129 -12.97 5.54 -35.84
CA THR A 129 -13.57 4.39 -36.53
C THR A 129 -15.03 4.20 -36.05
N THR A 130 -15.75 3.24 -36.63
CA THR A 130 -17.13 2.92 -36.21
C THR A 130 -17.13 2.15 -34.88
N GLU A 131 -18.19 2.29 -34.08
CA GLU A 131 -18.33 1.52 -32.82
C GLU A 131 -18.30 0.00 -33.05
N SER A 132 -18.86 -0.47 -34.17
CA SER A 132 -18.76 -1.88 -34.57
C SER A 132 -17.32 -2.33 -34.80
N SER A 133 -16.49 -1.47 -35.39
CA SER A 133 -15.08 -1.74 -35.62
C SER A 133 -14.30 -1.73 -34.31
N VAL A 134 -14.59 -0.80 -33.39
CA VAL A 134 -14.00 -0.79 -32.04
C VAL A 134 -14.26 -2.12 -31.34
N VAL A 135 -15.53 -2.54 -31.27
CA VAL A 135 -15.91 -3.81 -30.62
C VAL A 135 -15.21 -4.99 -31.27
N SER A 136 -15.19 -5.07 -32.60
CA SER A 136 -14.53 -6.15 -33.33
C SER A 136 -13.02 -6.23 -33.04
N VAL A 137 -12.33 -5.09 -33.05
CA VAL A 137 -10.88 -5.03 -32.80
C VAL A 137 -10.56 -5.43 -31.36
N LEU A 138 -11.26 -4.85 -30.38
CA LEU A 138 -11.03 -5.16 -28.97
C LEU A 138 -11.35 -6.62 -28.64
N THR A 139 -12.41 -7.18 -29.22
CA THR A 139 -12.76 -8.60 -29.08
C THR A 139 -11.68 -9.49 -29.68
N SER A 140 -11.15 -9.15 -30.86
CA SER A 140 -10.09 -9.91 -31.51
C SER A 140 -8.79 -9.92 -30.69
N ILE A 141 -8.39 -8.77 -30.17
CA ILE A 141 -7.19 -8.66 -29.30
C ILE A 141 -7.40 -9.44 -28.01
N THR A 142 -8.57 -9.28 -27.36
CA THR A 142 -8.89 -9.99 -26.11
C THR A 142 -8.90 -11.50 -26.31
N LYS A 143 -9.44 -12.00 -27.43
CA LYS A 143 -9.40 -13.42 -27.78
C LYS A 143 -7.96 -13.94 -27.92
N GLU A 144 -7.07 -13.17 -28.53
CA GLU A 144 -5.66 -13.55 -28.66
C GLU A 144 -4.96 -13.56 -27.29
N CYS A 145 -5.20 -12.56 -26.43
CA CYS A 145 -4.68 -12.53 -25.06
C CYS A 145 -5.09 -13.76 -24.25
N ARG A 146 -6.29 -14.28 -24.48
CA ARG A 146 -6.87 -15.43 -23.76
C ARG A 146 -6.64 -16.79 -24.44
N ARG A 147 -5.90 -16.85 -25.55
CA ARG A 147 -5.70 -18.08 -26.35
C ARG A 147 -5.12 -19.26 -25.56
N LYS A 148 -4.34 -18.98 -24.50
CA LYS A 148 -3.69 -19.98 -23.64
C LYS A 148 -4.43 -20.21 -22.31
N CYS A 149 -5.59 -19.59 -22.10
CA CYS A 149 -6.37 -19.77 -20.89
C CYS A 149 -7.07 -21.13 -20.88
N THR A 150 -7.26 -21.70 -19.70
CA THR A 150 -8.07 -22.91 -19.51
C THR A 150 -9.55 -22.59 -19.71
N SER A 151 -10.37 -23.59 -20.04
CA SER A 151 -11.83 -23.42 -20.19
C SER A 151 -12.47 -22.81 -18.94
N GLN A 152 -12.08 -23.27 -17.75
CA GLN A 152 -12.55 -22.72 -16.48
C GLN A 152 -12.12 -21.25 -16.29
N GLY A 153 -10.85 -20.92 -16.60
CA GLY A 153 -10.36 -19.55 -16.50
C GLY A 153 -11.04 -18.60 -17.49
N LEU A 154 -11.35 -19.07 -18.71
CA LEU A 154 -12.11 -18.33 -19.69
C LEU A 154 -13.52 -17.99 -19.20
N SER A 155 -14.24 -18.99 -18.65
CA SER A 155 -15.59 -18.79 -18.13
C SER A 155 -15.64 -17.76 -17.00
N ILE A 156 -14.65 -17.75 -16.10
CA ILE A 156 -14.56 -16.75 -15.02
C ILE A 156 -14.32 -15.35 -15.60
N LEU A 157 -13.42 -15.21 -16.58
CA LEU A 157 -13.13 -13.92 -17.21
C LEU A 157 -14.35 -13.38 -17.98
N GLU A 158 -15.06 -14.25 -18.70
CA GLU A 158 -16.27 -13.87 -19.44
C GLU A 158 -17.39 -13.42 -18.50
N GLU A 159 -17.55 -14.09 -17.35
CA GLU A 159 -18.50 -13.67 -16.32
C GLU A 159 -18.13 -12.29 -15.75
N HIS A 160 -16.86 -12.07 -15.41
CA HIS A 160 -16.38 -10.77 -14.93
C HIS A 160 -16.61 -9.65 -15.96
N ASP A 161 -16.35 -9.92 -17.25
CA ASP A 161 -16.57 -8.97 -18.34
C ASP A 161 -18.06 -8.61 -18.47
N ASN A 162 -18.95 -9.57 -18.28
CA ASN A 162 -20.41 -9.36 -18.37
C ASN A 162 -20.91 -8.53 -17.18
N ILE A 163 -20.47 -8.86 -15.95
CA ILE A 163 -20.77 -8.07 -14.75
C ILE A 163 -20.31 -6.62 -14.92
N GLU A 164 -19.09 -6.42 -15.44
CA GLU A 164 -18.58 -5.06 -15.68
C GLU A 164 -19.42 -4.34 -16.74
N ARG A 165 -19.75 -4.99 -17.85
CA ARG A 165 -20.56 -4.40 -18.93
C ARG A 165 -21.92 -3.94 -18.41
N GLU A 166 -22.60 -4.78 -17.64
CA GLU A 166 -23.89 -4.44 -17.04
C GLU A 166 -23.79 -3.30 -16.02
N ALA A 167 -22.72 -3.28 -15.21
CA ALA A 167 -22.46 -2.18 -14.29
C ALA A 167 -22.21 -0.85 -15.04
N LEU A 168 -21.42 -0.87 -16.12
CA LEU A 168 -21.15 0.33 -16.93
C LEU A 168 -22.42 0.89 -17.58
N GLU A 169 -23.31 0.05 -18.08
CA GLU A 169 -24.60 0.51 -18.62
C GLU A 169 -25.51 1.08 -17.52
N ARG A 170 -25.62 0.41 -16.37
CA ARG A 170 -26.41 0.92 -15.24
C ARG A 170 -25.89 2.26 -14.73
N ASP A 171 -24.59 2.36 -14.49
CA ASP A 171 -23.95 3.54 -13.90
C ASP A 171 -24.01 4.75 -14.85
N LEU A 172 -24.04 4.52 -16.16
CA LEU A 172 -24.17 5.59 -17.14
C LEU A 172 -25.52 6.33 -17.01
N HIS A 173 -26.57 5.62 -16.61
CA HIS A 173 -27.91 6.18 -16.42
C HIS A 173 -28.20 6.60 -14.97
N SER A 174 -27.25 6.39 -14.05
CA SER A 174 -27.39 6.83 -12.66
C SER A 174 -27.36 8.35 -12.56
N THR A 175 -28.31 8.90 -11.79
CA THR A 175 -28.36 10.31 -11.39
C THR A 175 -27.69 10.55 -10.03
N ASP A 176 -27.26 9.48 -9.37
CA ASP A 176 -26.77 9.46 -8.00
C ASP A 176 -25.27 9.77 -7.94
N ASP A 177 -24.87 10.87 -8.58
CA ASP A 177 -23.54 11.42 -8.38
C ASP A 177 -23.62 12.35 -7.16
N ALA A 178 -23.23 11.84 -5.98
CA ALA A 178 -23.13 12.65 -4.77
C ALA A 178 -22.45 14.00 -5.11
N PRO A 179 -22.97 15.14 -4.61
CA PRO A 179 -22.47 16.49 -4.93
C PRO A 179 -21.13 16.77 -4.25
N ILE A 180 -20.15 15.90 -4.51
CA ILE A 180 -18.79 16.02 -4.04
C ILE A 180 -18.11 16.89 -5.08
N SER A 181 -17.78 18.12 -4.69
CA SER A 181 -16.91 19.02 -5.44
C SER A 181 -15.63 18.25 -5.80
N LEU A 182 -15.45 17.92 -7.08
CA LEU A 182 -14.26 17.26 -7.57
C LEU A 182 -13.20 18.33 -7.85
N PRO A 183 -11.95 18.13 -7.40
CA PRO A 183 -10.92 19.14 -7.59
C PRO A 183 -10.57 19.29 -9.07
N GLY A 184 -10.19 20.52 -9.44
CA GLY A 184 -9.44 20.76 -10.67
C GLY A 184 -8.11 20.02 -10.67
N ARG A 185 -7.46 19.97 -11.83
CA ARG A 185 -6.15 19.32 -11.93
C ARG A 185 -5.14 20.01 -11.03
N GLN A 186 -4.46 19.25 -10.18
CA GLN A 186 -3.51 19.80 -9.22
C GLN A 186 -2.08 19.75 -9.77
N ILE A 187 -1.72 18.68 -10.47
CA ILE A 187 -0.34 18.39 -10.86
C ILE A 187 -0.11 18.62 -12.36
N GLY A 188 0.86 19.48 -12.68
CA GLY A 188 1.23 19.80 -14.06
C GLY A 188 1.67 21.25 -14.23
N ASP A 189 2.24 21.55 -15.40
CA ASP A 189 2.67 22.91 -15.74
C ASP A 189 1.48 23.89 -15.72
N LYS A 190 1.64 25.03 -15.03
CA LYS A 190 0.57 26.02 -14.82
C LYS A 190 0.01 26.54 -16.13
N GLN A 191 0.86 26.77 -17.14
CA GLN A 191 0.39 27.25 -18.45
C GLN A 191 -0.43 26.18 -19.17
N ARG A 192 -0.09 24.89 -19.03
CA ARG A 192 -0.92 23.80 -19.57
C ARG A 192 -2.29 23.69 -18.91
N ARG A 193 -2.35 23.84 -17.59
CA ARG A 193 -3.61 23.81 -16.83
C ARG A 193 -4.54 24.95 -17.26
N ILE A 194 -4.00 26.16 -17.42
CA ILE A 194 -4.73 27.33 -17.93
C ILE A 194 -5.19 27.09 -19.37
N ALA A 195 -4.30 26.67 -20.25
CA ALA A 195 -4.60 26.45 -21.67
C ALA A 195 -5.68 25.37 -21.89
N ARG A 196 -5.79 24.40 -20.98
CA ARG A 196 -6.77 23.31 -21.04
C ARG A 196 -8.03 23.55 -20.21
N SER A 197 -8.15 24.72 -19.55
CA SER A 197 -9.28 25.04 -18.66
C SER A 197 -9.49 24.02 -17.52
N GLU A 198 -8.41 23.44 -17.00
CA GLU A 198 -8.43 22.38 -15.97
C GLU A 198 -8.47 22.95 -14.54
N PHE A 199 -8.81 24.24 -14.37
CA PHE A 199 -9.04 24.88 -13.07
C PHE A 199 -10.48 24.62 -12.64
N GLY A 200 -10.68 23.59 -11.81
CA GLY A 200 -11.90 23.42 -11.04
C GLY A 200 -12.07 24.55 -10.02
N THR A 201 -13.26 24.66 -9.42
CA THR A 201 -13.54 25.65 -8.37
C THR A 201 -12.59 25.46 -7.18
N ASP A 202 -11.97 26.56 -6.75
CA ASP A 202 -10.91 26.59 -5.73
C ASP A 202 -11.31 25.94 -4.40
N PHE A 203 -10.34 25.24 -3.81
CA PHE A 203 -10.18 24.81 -2.43
C PHE A 203 -11.45 24.78 -1.56
N LEU A 204 -12.03 23.59 -1.41
CA LEU A 204 -12.71 23.29 -0.15
C LEU A 204 -11.62 23.10 0.91
N SER A 205 -11.47 24.13 1.73
CA SER A 205 -11.02 24.03 3.12
C SER A 205 -11.91 23.03 3.87
N SER A 206 -11.75 21.72 3.63
CA SER A 206 -12.13 20.75 4.64
C SER A 206 -11.05 20.81 5.70
N SER A 207 -11.42 21.13 6.94
CA SER A 207 -10.52 21.18 8.09
C SER A 207 -10.00 19.78 8.51
N SER A 208 -10.15 18.77 7.65
CA SER A 208 -9.79 17.38 7.89
C SER A 208 -9.52 16.63 6.60
N CYS A 209 -8.60 15.67 6.66
CA CYS A 209 -8.32 14.70 5.59
C CYS A 209 -9.51 13.76 5.31
N THR A 210 -9.44 13.02 4.22
CA THR A 210 -10.32 11.87 3.99
C THR A 210 -10.07 10.79 5.03
N VAL A 211 -11.13 10.10 5.47
CA VAL A 211 -11.01 8.93 6.37
C VAL A 211 -10.18 7.83 5.69
N ARG A 212 -9.17 7.29 6.38
CA ARG A 212 -8.31 6.20 5.89
C ARG A 212 -8.46 4.96 6.76
N ILE A 213 -8.50 3.77 6.16
CA ILE A 213 -8.50 2.51 6.92
C ILE A 213 -7.08 2.16 7.36
N CYS A 214 -6.90 1.83 8.63
CA CYS A 214 -5.62 1.41 9.17
C CYS A 214 -5.37 -0.08 8.91
N CYS A 215 -4.21 -0.40 8.34
CA CYS A 215 -3.75 -1.77 8.11
C CYS A 215 -2.76 -2.21 9.20
N ASP A 216 -3.17 -2.19 10.46
CA ASP A 216 -2.30 -2.27 11.64
C ASP A 216 -2.56 -3.48 12.55
N GLU A 217 -3.44 -4.41 12.15
CA GLU A 217 -3.75 -5.63 12.92
C GLU A 217 -2.49 -6.46 13.23
N HIS A 218 -1.56 -6.51 12.28
CA HIS A 218 -0.29 -7.24 12.43
C HIS A 218 0.59 -6.66 13.54
N VAL A 219 0.53 -5.34 13.78
CA VAL A 219 1.28 -4.67 14.86
C VAL A 219 0.84 -5.23 16.21
N THR A 220 -0.47 -5.28 16.46
CA THR A 220 -1.05 -5.84 17.69
C THR A 220 -0.71 -7.32 17.84
N LYS A 221 -0.82 -8.11 16.78
CA LYS A 221 -0.48 -9.55 16.80
C LYS A 221 1.00 -9.79 17.15
N ILE A 222 1.91 -8.97 16.63
CA ILE A 222 3.35 -9.09 16.92
C ILE A 222 3.63 -8.84 18.41
N TYR A 223 3.13 -7.74 18.98
CA TYR A 223 3.34 -7.43 20.39
C TYR A 223 2.71 -8.47 21.31
N ASN A 224 1.48 -8.92 21.01
CA ASN A 224 0.83 -9.99 21.76
C ASN A 224 1.64 -11.30 21.74
N ALA A 225 2.24 -11.65 20.61
CA ALA A 225 3.04 -12.87 20.49
C ALA A 225 4.32 -12.86 21.34
N PHE A 226 4.89 -11.69 21.65
CA PHE A 226 6.03 -11.62 22.56
C PHE A 226 5.67 -11.99 24.00
N SER A 227 4.40 -11.80 24.40
CA SER A 227 3.91 -12.28 25.69
C SER A 227 4.16 -13.76 25.89
N SER A 228 3.76 -14.58 24.91
CA SER A 228 3.90 -16.03 24.96
C SER A 228 5.37 -16.47 25.02
N ILE A 229 6.25 -15.73 24.34
CA ILE A 229 7.70 -15.98 24.38
C ILE A 229 8.27 -15.66 25.76
N LEU A 230 7.95 -14.50 26.31
CA LEU A 230 8.47 -14.03 27.60
C LEU A 230 7.91 -14.84 28.76
N HIS A 231 6.63 -15.21 28.73
CA HIS A 231 6.06 -16.14 29.70
C HIS A 231 6.80 -17.48 29.69
N LYS A 232 7.14 -18.00 28.50
CA LYS A 232 7.91 -19.24 28.40
C LYS A 232 9.32 -19.08 28.95
N PHE A 233 9.95 -17.93 28.76
CA PHE A 233 11.26 -17.64 29.38
C PHE A 233 11.19 -17.67 30.91
N VAL A 234 10.12 -17.14 31.50
CA VAL A 234 9.90 -17.18 32.96
C VAL A 234 9.63 -18.60 33.44
N GLU A 235 8.75 -19.35 32.75
CA GLU A 235 8.42 -20.74 33.09
C GLU A 235 9.68 -21.63 33.10
N ASP A 236 10.51 -21.49 32.07
CA ASP A 236 11.73 -22.28 31.91
C ASP A 236 12.92 -21.70 32.73
N SER A 237 12.68 -20.66 33.54
CA SER A 237 13.69 -20.00 34.39
C SER A 237 14.93 -19.52 33.62
N LEU A 238 14.73 -18.97 32.41
CA LEU A 238 15.81 -18.42 31.60
C LEU A 238 16.33 -17.10 32.19
N THR A 239 17.65 -16.96 32.18
CA THR A 239 18.29 -15.67 32.48
C THR A 239 18.01 -14.67 31.35
N ALA A 240 17.99 -13.37 31.68
CA ALA A 240 17.83 -12.30 30.70
C ALA A 240 18.85 -12.41 29.55
N SER A 241 20.11 -12.77 29.85
CA SER A 241 21.17 -12.98 28.86
C SER A 241 20.86 -14.08 27.84
N LYS A 242 20.31 -15.23 28.28
CA LYS A 242 19.90 -16.33 27.39
C LYS A 242 18.67 -15.95 26.56
N GLY A 243 17.70 -15.27 27.17
CA GLY A 243 16.55 -14.73 26.46
C GLY A 243 16.97 -13.76 25.34
N VAL A 244 17.91 -12.86 25.62
CA VAL A 244 18.49 -11.94 24.63
C VAL A 244 19.20 -12.70 23.49
N GLU A 245 19.94 -13.77 23.78
CA GLU A 245 20.57 -14.61 22.74
C GLU A 245 19.53 -15.20 21.78
N VAL A 246 18.44 -15.75 22.31
CA VAL A 246 17.34 -16.32 21.52
C VAL A 246 16.66 -15.26 20.66
N LEU A 247 16.35 -14.09 21.23
CA LEU A 247 15.73 -12.98 20.49
C LEU A 247 16.65 -12.45 19.38
N LYS A 248 17.98 -12.42 19.60
CA LYS A 248 18.96 -12.05 18.55
C LYS A 248 18.98 -13.04 17.39
N ILE A 249 18.82 -14.34 17.65
CA ILE A 249 18.69 -15.35 16.60
C ILE A 249 17.42 -15.12 15.78
N LEU A 250 16.27 -14.91 16.43
CA LEU A 250 15.01 -14.59 15.74
C LEU A 250 15.15 -13.34 14.88
N ARG A 251 15.72 -12.27 15.45
CA ARG A 251 16.00 -11.03 14.73
C ARG A 251 16.87 -11.26 13.49
N ALA A 252 17.94 -12.04 13.60
CA ALA A 252 18.81 -12.35 12.47
C ALA A 252 18.04 -13.10 11.36
N THR A 253 17.17 -14.05 11.72
CA THR A 253 16.30 -14.75 10.77
C THR A 253 15.32 -13.79 10.08
N VAL A 254 14.70 -12.87 10.82
CA VAL A 254 13.81 -11.83 10.26
C VAL A 254 14.56 -10.91 9.29
N VAL A 255 15.82 -10.54 9.59
CA VAL A 255 16.69 -9.79 8.68
C VAL A 255 16.98 -10.58 7.38
N ASP A 256 17.31 -11.85 7.49
CA ASP A 256 17.56 -12.72 6.33
C ASP A 256 16.30 -12.84 5.46
N LEU A 257 15.12 -13.03 6.06
CA LEU A 257 13.83 -13.05 5.36
C LEU A 257 13.54 -11.73 4.63
N LYS A 258 13.82 -10.57 5.26
CA LYS A 258 13.59 -9.24 4.67
C LYS A 258 14.43 -9.01 3.41
N LYS A 259 15.65 -9.58 3.34
CA LYS A 259 16.57 -9.44 2.19
C LYS A 259 16.15 -10.29 0.98
N LEU A 260 15.38 -11.36 1.20
CA LEU A 260 14.97 -12.28 0.14
C LEU A 260 13.78 -11.73 -0.68
N PRO A 261 13.64 -12.14 -1.96
CA PRO A 261 12.47 -11.79 -2.77
C PRO A 261 11.18 -12.15 -2.05
N TYR A 262 10.23 -11.21 -1.98
CA TYR A 262 9.13 -11.30 -1.02
C TYR A 262 8.25 -12.55 -1.18
N LYS A 263 8.09 -13.10 -2.41
CA LYS A 263 7.36 -14.34 -2.70
C LYS A 263 8.13 -15.65 -2.44
N LYS A 264 9.44 -15.57 -2.15
CA LYS A 264 10.33 -16.72 -2.00
C LYS A 264 11.06 -16.71 -0.65
N ARG A 265 10.52 -16.01 0.35
CA ARG A 265 11.16 -15.88 1.65
C ARG A 265 11.21 -17.22 2.37
N ARG A 266 12.43 -17.70 2.58
CA ARG A 266 12.77 -18.86 3.40
C ARG A 266 14.15 -18.63 4.01
N ALA A 267 14.28 -18.73 5.31
CA ALA A 267 15.55 -18.58 6.01
C ALA A 267 15.71 -19.66 7.07
N SER A 268 16.94 -20.14 7.29
CA SER A 268 17.24 -21.03 8.41
C SER A 268 17.39 -20.24 9.71
N LEU A 269 17.00 -20.83 10.84
CA LEU A 269 17.47 -20.36 12.13
C LEU A 269 18.93 -20.78 12.25
N LYS A 270 19.82 -19.82 12.50
CA LYS A 270 21.26 -20.04 12.63
C LYS A 270 21.68 -19.70 14.06
N PRO A 271 21.65 -20.67 14.99
CA PRO A 271 22.23 -20.50 16.31
C PRO A 271 23.75 -20.42 16.18
N ASN A 272 24.38 -19.55 16.96
CA ASN A 272 25.84 -19.40 16.98
C ASN A 272 26.53 -20.41 17.93
N SER A 273 25.76 -21.17 18.70
CA SER A 273 26.23 -22.10 19.70
C SER A 273 25.34 -23.36 19.75
N ILE A 274 25.91 -24.50 20.15
CA ILE A 274 25.16 -25.76 20.35
C ILE A 274 24.05 -25.58 21.41
N VAL A 275 24.34 -24.79 22.45
CA VAL A 275 23.38 -24.42 23.50
C VAL A 275 22.22 -23.61 22.92
N GLY A 276 22.51 -22.66 22.03
CA GLY A 276 21.49 -21.89 21.30
C GLY A 276 20.60 -22.77 20.43
N THR A 277 21.15 -23.80 19.78
CA THR A 277 20.35 -24.76 18.99
C THR A 277 19.34 -25.49 19.87
N SER A 278 19.79 -26.06 20.99
CA SER A 278 18.90 -26.78 21.91
C SER A 278 17.81 -25.88 22.50
N LEU A 279 18.16 -24.65 22.91
CA LEU A 279 17.22 -23.67 23.44
C LEU A 279 16.16 -23.26 22.40
N VAL A 280 16.57 -23.01 21.16
CA VAL A 280 15.65 -22.66 20.07
C VAL A 280 14.67 -23.79 19.77
N HIS A 281 15.13 -25.04 19.76
CA HIS A 281 14.23 -26.19 19.58
C HIS A 281 13.23 -26.34 20.74
N GLN A 282 13.68 -26.13 21.98
CA GLN A 282 12.81 -26.16 23.16
C GLN A 282 11.75 -25.05 23.12
N LEU A 283 12.13 -23.86 22.68
CA LEU A 283 11.27 -22.67 22.65
C LEU A 283 10.46 -22.54 21.36
N LEU A 284 10.71 -23.37 20.34
CA LEU A 284 10.01 -23.32 19.06
C LEU A 284 8.47 -23.26 19.19
N PRO A 285 7.82 -24.01 20.11
CA PRO A 285 6.37 -23.91 20.29
C PRO A 285 5.89 -22.51 20.70
N SER A 286 6.69 -21.75 21.47
CA SER A 286 6.32 -20.40 21.89
C SER A 286 6.46 -19.36 20.76
N PHE A 287 7.24 -19.67 19.72
CA PHE A 287 7.35 -18.80 18.54
C PHE A 287 6.18 -18.93 17.57
N LYS A 288 5.30 -19.92 17.74
CA LYS A 288 4.19 -20.17 16.81
C LYS A 288 3.30 -18.95 16.61
N GLU A 289 2.98 -18.22 17.68
CA GLU A 289 2.16 -17.01 17.61
C GLU A 289 2.87 -15.88 16.85
N LEU A 290 4.17 -15.71 17.07
CA LEU A 290 4.97 -14.71 16.37
C LEU A 290 5.07 -15.04 14.88
N LEU A 291 5.35 -16.30 14.55
CA LEU A 291 5.39 -16.76 13.16
C LEU A 291 4.03 -16.55 12.48
N ASN A 292 2.93 -16.88 13.14
CA ASN A 292 1.58 -16.62 12.63
C ASN A 292 1.31 -15.13 12.42
N ALA A 293 1.70 -14.27 13.36
CA ALA A 293 1.59 -12.81 13.23
C ALA A 293 2.36 -12.27 12.01
N LEU A 294 3.48 -12.92 11.67
CA LEU A 294 4.29 -12.63 10.49
C LEU A 294 3.80 -13.31 9.20
N THR A 295 2.75 -14.12 9.27
CA THR A 295 2.28 -14.98 8.15
C THR A 295 3.36 -15.95 7.67
N LEU A 296 4.14 -16.48 8.63
CA LEU A 296 5.24 -17.42 8.47
C LEU A 296 4.93 -18.73 9.20
N LYS A 297 5.65 -19.80 8.84
CA LYS A 297 5.66 -21.09 9.52
C LYS A 297 7.07 -21.62 9.66
N SER A 298 7.29 -22.53 10.61
CA SER A 298 8.53 -23.28 10.75
C SER A 298 8.43 -24.66 10.12
N GLU A 299 9.48 -25.10 9.44
CA GLU A 299 9.62 -26.44 8.84
C GLU A 299 10.99 -27.01 9.21
N LEU A 300 11.04 -28.27 9.63
CA LEU A 300 12.27 -29.03 9.76
C LEU A 300 12.61 -29.68 8.41
N ASP A 301 13.84 -29.49 7.94
CA ASP A 301 14.33 -30.22 6.78
C ASP A 301 14.79 -31.64 7.14
N SER A 302 15.13 -32.43 6.12
CA SER A 302 15.62 -33.81 6.27
C SER A 302 16.94 -33.91 7.05
N ASN A 303 17.67 -32.80 7.21
CA ASN A 303 18.94 -32.73 7.92
C ASN A 303 18.75 -32.22 9.37
N GLY A 304 17.50 -32.03 9.82
CA GLY A 304 17.18 -31.51 11.15
C GLY A 304 17.36 -30.00 11.29
N ILE A 305 17.61 -29.26 10.20
CA ILE A 305 17.75 -27.82 10.22
C ILE A 305 16.36 -27.18 10.22
N LEU A 306 16.13 -26.33 11.22
CA LEU A 306 14.91 -25.57 11.33
C LEU A 306 14.92 -24.37 10.38
N SER A 307 13.93 -24.30 9.50
CA SER A 307 13.73 -23.20 8.57
C SER A 307 12.39 -22.50 8.81
N VAL A 308 12.34 -21.19 8.53
CA VAL A 308 11.12 -20.38 8.55
C VAL A 308 10.81 -19.97 7.12
N CYS A 309 9.56 -20.18 6.70
CA CYS A 309 9.10 -19.88 5.34
C CYS A 309 7.68 -19.29 5.35
N LEU A 310 7.23 -18.79 4.19
CA LEU A 310 5.90 -18.21 4.01
C LEU A 310 4.80 -19.23 4.33
N ALA A 311 3.80 -18.82 5.10
CA ALA A 311 2.60 -19.62 5.40
C ALA A 311 1.33 -19.12 4.68
N GLY A 312 1.32 -17.88 4.20
CA GLY A 312 0.15 -17.26 3.59
C GLY A 312 0.52 -16.14 2.62
N ASN A 313 -0.27 -15.06 2.61
CA ASN A 313 -0.08 -13.96 1.66
C ASN A 313 1.28 -13.27 1.89
N PRO A 314 2.21 -13.31 0.90
CA PRO A 314 3.54 -12.72 1.06
C PRO A 314 3.55 -11.19 1.30
N VAL A 315 2.47 -10.50 0.94
CA VAL A 315 2.28 -9.06 1.22
C VAL A 315 2.13 -8.81 2.71
N GLN A 316 1.36 -9.63 3.42
CA GLN A 316 1.19 -9.50 4.88
C GLN A 316 2.53 -9.69 5.60
N THR A 317 3.33 -10.68 5.18
CA THR A 317 4.70 -10.84 5.68
C THR A 317 5.57 -9.62 5.37
N ALA A 318 5.45 -9.01 4.17
CA ALA A 318 6.24 -7.83 3.82
C ALA A 318 5.93 -6.61 4.68
N LEU A 319 4.68 -6.43 5.10
CA LEU A 319 4.25 -5.39 6.04
C LEU A 319 4.72 -5.69 7.46
N ALA A 320 4.64 -6.95 7.88
CA ALA A 320 4.91 -7.35 9.26
C ALA A 320 6.41 -7.42 9.62
N LEU A 321 7.30 -7.77 8.68
CA LEU A 321 8.73 -7.93 8.95
C LEU A 321 9.41 -6.65 9.49
N PRO A 322 9.23 -5.44 8.91
CA PRO A 322 9.79 -4.21 9.46
C PRO A 322 9.33 -3.91 10.89
N VAL A 323 8.03 -4.13 11.18
CA VAL A 323 7.46 -3.92 12.51
C VAL A 323 8.09 -4.88 13.52
N ALA A 324 8.18 -6.17 13.18
CA ALA A 324 8.81 -7.15 14.08
C ALA A 324 10.30 -6.89 14.30
N LEU A 325 11.03 -6.34 13.32
CA LEU A 325 12.43 -5.94 13.54
C LEU A 325 12.55 -4.85 14.60
N HIS A 326 11.75 -3.78 14.49
CA HIS A 326 11.77 -2.70 15.49
C HIS A 326 11.33 -3.20 16.85
N ALA A 327 10.26 -3.99 16.90
CA ALA A 327 9.72 -4.50 18.16
C ALA A 327 10.68 -5.52 18.83
N LEU A 328 11.42 -6.33 18.04
CA LEU A 328 12.52 -7.16 18.55
C LEU A 328 13.69 -6.32 19.06
N ASP A 329 14.05 -5.24 18.38
CA ASP A 329 15.13 -4.33 18.81
C ASP A 329 14.80 -3.67 20.16
N GLU A 330 13.56 -3.22 20.35
CA GLU A 330 13.06 -2.73 21.64
C GLU A 330 13.11 -3.80 22.72
N LEU A 331 12.51 -4.96 22.45
CA LEU A 331 12.42 -6.03 23.43
C LEU A 331 13.81 -6.53 23.87
N ILE A 332 14.76 -6.64 22.93
CA ILE A 332 16.15 -6.98 23.24
C ILE A 332 16.78 -5.90 24.13
N SER A 333 16.55 -4.62 23.83
CA SER A 333 17.07 -3.51 24.65
C SER A 333 16.50 -3.56 26.06
N ASP A 334 15.19 -3.73 26.21
CA ASP A 334 14.52 -3.72 27.51
C ASP A 334 14.88 -4.94 28.35
N LEU A 335 14.91 -6.13 27.74
CA LEU A 335 15.34 -7.35 28.43
C LEU A 335 16.80 -7.28 28.85
N SER A 336 17.67 -6.61 28.07
CA SER A 336 19.09 -6.44 28.44
C SER A 336 19.31 -5.55 29.66
N LYS A 337 18.35 -4.69 30.01
CA LYS A 337 18.37 -3.83 31.20
C LYS A 337 17.74 -4.51 32.43
N CYS A 338 17.17 -5.71 32.29
CA CYS A 338 16.54 -6.43 33.38
C CYS A 338 17.58 -7.25 34.16
N ASP A 339 17.91 -6.81 35.38
CA ASP A 339 18.84 -7.55 36.25
C ASP A 339 18.27 -8.89 36.73
N ASN A 340 16.96 -8.94 37.05
CA ASN A 340 16.24 -10.14 37.48
C ASN A 340 14.94 -10.30 36.69
N PHE A 341 14.98 -11.11 35.63
CA PHE A 341 13.80 -11.42 34.83
C PHE A 341 12.91 -12.43 35.56
N SER A 342 11.69 -12.01 35.93
CA SER A 342 10.73 -12.82 36.69
C SER A 342 9.30 -12.55 36.24
N LYS A 343 8.33 -13.26 36.82
CA LYS A 343 6.89 -13.02 36.55
C LYS A 343 6.46 -11.58 36.83
N GLY A 344 7.09 -10.89 37.78
CA GLY A 344 6.82 -9.47 38.07
C GLY A 344 7.35 -8.51 37.00
N SER A 345 8.28 -8.97 36.17
CA SER A 345 8.85 -8.19 35.05
C SER A 345 7.91 -8.15 33.83
N LEU A 346 6.84 -8.95 33.81
CA LEU A 346 5.87 -9.06 32.71
C LEU A 346 4.80 -7.95 32.78
N SER A 347 5.22 -6.69 32.70
CA SER A 347 4.34 -5.52 32.71
C SER A 347 4.70 -4.50 31.63
N PHE A 348 3.89 -3.45 31.46
CA PHE A 348 4.25 -2.31 30.61
C PHE A 348 5.55 -1.69 31.13
N PRO A 349 6.56 -1.39 30.30
CA PRO A 349 6.51 -1.23 28.83
C PRO A 349 6.83 -2.50 28.00
N LEU A 350 7.19 -3.62 28.63
CA LEU A 350 7.73 -4.80 27.94
C LEU A 350 6.73 -5.52 27.03
N LEU A 351 5.43 -5.51 27.36
CA LEU A 351 4.46 -6.39 26.71
C LEU A 351 3.52 -5.71 25.69
N ARG A 352 3.27 -4.39 25.80
CA ARG A 352 2.41 -3.60 24.89
C ARG A 352 1.16 -4.35 24.37
N LEU A 353 0.48 -5.08 25.26
CA LEU A 353 -0.58 -6.02 24.88
C LEU A 353 -1.85 -5.29 24.45
N ASN A 354 -2.64 -5.96 23.60
CA ASN A 354 -4.00 -5.56 23.26
C ASN A 354 -4.10 -4.15 22.68
N ARG A 355 -3.07 -3.72 21.95
CA ARG A 355 -3.10 -2.47 21.18
C ARG A 355 -4.34 -2.45 20.27
N ILE A 356 -5.09 -1.35 20.34
CA ILE A 356 -6.24 -1.07 19.46
C ILE A 356 -5.80 -1.13 17.99
N CYS A 357 -6.53 -1.85 17.12
CA CYS A 357 -6.19 -2.01 15.69
C CYS A 357 -7.45 -2.17 14.81
N SER A 358 -7.25 -2.18 13.49
CA SER A 358 -8.30 -2.40 12.47
C SER A 358 -9.42 -1.36 12.48
N GLY A 359 -9.09 -0.13 12.87
CA GLY A 359 -9.96 1.04 12.81
C GLY A 359 -9.71 1.90 11.57
N ALA A 360 -10.21 3.13 11.64
CA ALA A 360 -10.02 4.14 10.61
C ALA A 360 -9.45 5.42 11.23
N VAL A 361 -8.57 6.11 10.53
CA VAL A 361 -7.97 7.37 10.97
C VAL A 361 -8.59 8.56 10.25
N LEU A 362 -8.78 9.63 11.01
CA LEU A 362 -9.06 10.98 10.52
C LEU A 362 -8.02 11.94 11.12
N ALA A 363 -7.54 12.90 10.35
CA ALA A 363 -6.57 13.89 10.82
C ALA A 363 -6.94 15.29 10.32
N SER A 364 -6.40 16.32 10.97
CA SER A 364 -6.51 17.72 10.54
C SER A 364 -5.91 17.98 9.15
N GLY A 365 -4.94 17.17 8.75
CA GLY A 365 -4.11 17.36 7.57
C GLY A 365 -3.06 16.25 7.48
N GLU A 366 -2.45 16.12 6.31
CA GLU A 366 -1.45 15.11 6.01
C GLU A 366 -0.59 15.52 4.81
N GLU A 367 0.67 15.11 4.78
CA GLU A 367 1.57 15.35 3.66
C GLU A 367 1.63 14.13 2.72
N LEU A 368 1.18 14.29 1.47
CA LEU A 368 1.26 13.22 0.48
C LEU A 368 2.63 13.19 -0.22
N PRO A 369 3.17 12.00 -0.54
CA PRO A 369 2.58 10.67 -0.36
C PRO A 369 3.02 9.92 0.91
N PHE A 370 3.97 10.45 1.68
CA PHE A 370 4.63 9.69 2.76
C PHE A 370 4.11 10.02 4.17
N GLY A 371 3.68 11.25 4.40
CA GLY A 371 3.21 11.81 5.66
C GLY A 371 1.73 11.54 5.96
N ILE A 372 1.17 10.46 5.44
CA ILE A 372 -0.28 10.17 5.54
C ILE A 372 -0.69 9.76 6.95
N ALA A 373 -1.94 10.03 7.33
CA ALA A 373 -2.42 9.80 8.69
C ALA A 373 -2.27 8.34 9.18
N THR A 374 -2.34 7.35 8.29
CA THR A 374 -2.18 5.93 8.66
C THR A 374 -0.76 5.58 9.10
N ALA A 375 0.25 6.37 8.71
CA ALA A 375 1.64 6.15 9.08
C ALA A 375 1.89 6.32 10.58
N ALA A 376 1.01 7.01 11.31
CA ALA A 376 1.07 7.08 12.78
C ALA A 376 0.77 5.72 13.45
N PHE A 377 0.15 4.77 12.74
CA PHE A 377 -0.37 3.53 13.32
C PHE A 377 0.24 2.27 12.71
N ASP A 378 1.11 2.39 11.71
CA ASP A 378 1.67 1.25 10.98
C ASP A 378 2.77 0.47 11.74
N GLY A 379 3.14 0.94 12.94
CA GLY A 379 4.07 0.27 13.84
C GLY A 379 5.53 0.29 13.38
N THR A 380 5.88 1.11 12.38
CA THR A 380 7.25 1.22 11.87
C THR A 380 7.86 2.59 12.11
N ARG A 381 9.16 2.62 12.43
CA ARG A 381 9.95 3.84 12.62
C ARG A 381 10.43 4.48 11.31
N MET A 382 10.07 3.89 10.17
CA MET A 382 10.51 4.30 8.84
C MET A 382 9.53 5.24 8.13
N SER A 383 8.35 5.45 8.70
CA SER A 383 7.28 6.30 8.22
C SER A 383 6.82 7.19 9.37
N LYS A 384 6.10 8.26 9.03
CA LYS A 384 5.56 9.22 9.98
C LYS A 384 4.28 9.82 9.42
N TRP A 385 3.35 10.19 10.29
CA TRP A 385 2.34 11.17 9.93
C TRP A 385 2.98 12.55 9.98
N GLU A 386 2.71 13.38 8.98
CA GLU A 386 3.22 14.74 8.91
C GLU A 386 2.06 15.68 8.62
N GLU A 387 1.86 16.66 9.51
CA GLU A 387 0.90 17.75 9.35
C GLU A 387 1.68 19.02 8.95
N PRO A 388 1.56 19.48 7.68
CA PRO A 388 2.31 20.64 7.19
C PRO A 388 2.06 21.93 7.98
N ASN A 389 0.90 22.06 8.63
CA ASN A 389 0.53 23.23 9.43
C ASN A 389 0.55 22.97 10.94
N GLY A 390 1.22 21.91 11.39
CA GLY A 390 1.08 21.39 12.76
C GLY A 390 1.48 22.37 13.86
N ALA A 391 2.35 23.33 13.54
CA ALA A 391 2.75 24.41 14.45
C ALA A 391 1.59 25.30 14.93
N LYS A 392 0.43 25.26 14.25
CA LYS A 392 -0.80 25.99 14.64
C LYS A 392 -1.75 25.15 15.49
N GLY A 393 -1.34 23.95 15.89
CA GLY A 393 -2.19 22.92 16.48
C GLY A 393 -2.65 21.92 15.42
N CYS A 394 -2.69 20.64 15.78
CA CYS A 394 -3.12 19.55 14.92
C CYS A 394 -3.85 18.48 15.74
N TRP A 395 -4.58 17.61 15.06
CA TRP A 395 -5.21 16.46 15.70
C TRP A 395 -5.23 15.25 14.78
N ILE A 396 -5.16 14.08 15.40
CA ILE A 396 -5.35 12.78 14.76
C ILE A 396 -6.30 11.96 15.62
N MET A 397 -7.26 11.31 14.98
CA MET A 397 -8.32 10.55 15.63
C MET A 397 -8.36 9.14 15.05
N TYR A 398 -8.28 8.15 15.93
CA TYR A 398 -8.48 6.74 15.59
C TYR A 398 -9.90 6.33 15.92
N LYS A 399 -10.67 5.94 14.91
CA LYS A 399 -12.07 5.53 15.00
C LYS A 399 -12.18 4.01 15.00
N LEU A 400 -12.84 3.47 16.02
CA LEU A 400 -13.14 2.05 16.16
C LEU A 400 -14.27 1.62 15.21
N SER A 401 -14.22 0.36 14.76
CA SER A 401 -15.13 -0.18 13.74
C SER A 401 -16.42 -0.82 14.29
N ALA A 402 -16.47 -1.27 15.55
CA ALA A 402 -17.68 -1.93 16.06
C ALA A 402 -17.89 -1.92 17.59
N ASN A 403 -16.83 -1.89 18.42
CA ASN A 403 -16.97 -2.02 19.88
C ASN A 403 -16.33 -0.86 20.64
N VAL A 404 -16.97 -0.43 21.72
CA VAL A 404 -16.38 0.48 22.70
C VAL A 404 -15.24 -0.25 23.40
N GLN A 405 -14.07 0.38 23.46
CA GLN A 405 -12.89 -0.12 24.16
C GLN A 405 -12.42 0.94 25.15
N GLU A 406 -11.86 0.52 26.27
CA GLU A 406 -11.22 1.40 27.24
C GLU A 406 -9.77 1.67 26.81
N LEU A 407 -9.41 2.95 26.69
CA LEU A 407 -8.03 3.35 26.43
C LEU A 407 -7.26 3.40 27.74
N VAL A 408 -6.43 2.39 27.99
CA VAL A 408 -5.65 2.27 29.24
C VAL A 408 -4.31 3.02 29.16
N ALA A 409 -3.71 3.08 27.96
CA ALA A 409 -2.43 3.75 27.73
C ALA A 409 -2.25 4.10 26.25
N TYR A 410 -1.38 5.06 25.96
CA TYR A 410 -0.91 5.39 24.62
C TYR A 410 0.59 5.66 24.63
N GLU A 411 1.23 5.50 23.48
CA GLU A 411 2.65 5.80 23.27
C GLU A 411 2.77 6.58 21.96
N LEU A 412 3.59 7.62 21.98
CA LEU A 412 3.90 8.45 20.83
C LEU A 412 5.42 8.47 20.66
N MET A 413 5.86 8.40 19.40
CA MET A 413 7.28 8.46 19.04
C MET A 413 7.46 9.62 18.07
N SER A 414 8.36 10.54 18.40
CA SER A 414 8.70 11.63 17.49
C SER A 414 9.45 11.12 16.26
N ALA A 415 9.33 11.87 15.16
CA ALA A 415 9.97 11.51 13.90
C ALA A 415 11.45 11.89 13.87
N ASN A 416 12.27 11.06 13.21
CA ASN A 416 13.73 11.17 13.19
C ASN A 416 14.31 12.28 12.27
N ASP A 417 13.53 13.28 11.83
CA ASP A 417 14.03 14.29 10.89
C ASP A 417 14.66 15.52 11.56
N ALA A 418 14.15 15.95 12.71
CA ALA A 418 14.58 17.19 13.35
C ALA A 418 14.16 17.23 14.84
N PRO A 419 15.07 16.96 15.80
CA PRO A 419 14.77 16.98 17.24
C PRO A 419 14.15 18.30 17.72
N GLU A 420 14.42 19.42 17.05
CA GLU A 420 13.83 20.73 17.34
C GLU A 420 12.33 20.84 16.99
N ARG A 421 11.76 19.83 16.33
CA ARG A 421 10.32 19.73 15.98
C ARG A 421 9.55 18.81 16.92
N ASP A 422 10.23 18.18 17.87
CA ASP A 422 9.56 17.42 18.92
C ASP A 422 8.64 18.37 19.70
N PRO A 423 7.41 17.94 20.06
CA PRO A 423 6.53 18.80 20.82
C PRO A 423 7.23 19.23 22.12
N MET A 424 7.22 20.54 22.39
CA MET A 424 7.87 21.12 23.58
C MET A 424 7.31 20.56 24.90
N ASP A 425 6.06 20.07 24.86
CA ASP A 425 5.33 19.44 25.96
C ASP A 425 4.34 18.43 25.35
N TRP A 426 4.13 17.27 25.99
CA TRP A 426 3.32 16.15 25.47
C TRP A 426 1.95 16.05 26.12
#